data_AF-A0A356W236-F1
#
_entry.id   AF-A0A356W236-F1
#
_cell.length_a   1.000
_cell.length_b   1.000
_cell.length_c   1.000
_cell.angle_alpha   90.00
_cell.angle_beta   90.00
_cell.angle_gamma   90.00
#
_symmetry.space_group_name_H-M   'P 1'
#
loop_
_entity.id
_entity.type
_entity.pdbx_description
1 polymer ?
#
loop_
_entity_poly.entity_id
_entity_poly.type
_entity_poly.pdbx_seq_one_letter_code
_entity_poly.pdbx_strand_id
1 'polypeptide(L)'
;MNRLIAAFALATCPLAACVTAPEPCTQEWVEYKTDHILGEFASDNRGLINDLKRITNDQGDLNTFATMRLMSRTDDLQNFADSFQNVVLPELELALVECGQS
;
A
#
# COMPACT_ATOMS: atom_id res chain seq x y z
N MET A 1 54.05 20.47 -22.44
CA MET A 1 53.28 21.66 -22.04
C MET A 1 51.95 21.19 -21.47
N ASN A 2 51.85 21.21 -20.14
CA ASN A 2 50.65 20.90 -19.37
C ASN A 2 49.52 21.87 -19.74
N ARG A 3 48.35 21.35 -20.12
CA ARG A 3 47.09 22.07 -20.01
C ARG A 3 46.10 21.22 -19.23
N LEU A 4 46.02 21.56 -17.95
CA LEU A 4 45.03 21.10 -16.99
C LEU A 4 43.64 21.54 -17.49
N ILE A 5 42.77 20.57 -17.79
CA ILE A 5 41.32 20.80 -17.80
C ILE A 5 40.77 19.92 -16.69
N ALA A 6 40.72 20.49 -15.49
CA ALA A 6 40.00 19.92 -14.37
C ALA A 6 38.51 20.12 -14.62
N ALA A 7 37.86 19.14 -15.25
CA ALA A 7 36.42 19.05 -15.31
C ALA A 7 35.92 18.58 -13.94
N PHE A 8 35.52 19.54 -13.10
CA PHE A 8 34.82 19.28 -11.85
C PHE A 8 33.40 18.80 -12.22
N ALA A 9 33.25 17.50 -12.45
CA ALA A 9 31.94 16.88 -12.57
C ALA A 9 31.30 16.91 -11.18
N LEU A 10 30.53 17.97 -10.92
CA LEU A 10 29.56 18.00 -9.84
C LEU A 10 28.57 16.87 -10.11
N ALA A 11 28.83 15.72 -9.49
CA ALA A 11 27.87 14.66 -9.33
C ALA A 11 26.73 15.23 -8.50
N THR A 12 25.75 15.83 -9.17
CA THR A 12 24.43 16.03 -8.61
C THR A 12 23.82 14.65 -8.48
N CYS A 13 24.13 13.94 -7.40
CA CYS A 13 23.26 12.87 -6.93
C CYS A 13 21.91 13.54 -6.67
N PRO A 14 20.85 13.25 -7.44
CA PRO A 14 19.54 13.57 -6.95
C PRO A 14 19.45 12.84 -5.61
N LEU A 15 19.18 13.58 -4.54
CA LEU A 15 18.80 13.00 -3.27
C LEU A 15 17.53 12.20 -3.55
N ALA A 16 17.69 10.94 -3.95
CA ALA A 16 16.68 9.94 -3.73
C ALA A 16 16.43 10.04 -2.23
N ALA A 17 15.29 10.63 -1.87
CA ALA A 17 14.88 10.70 -0.49
C ALA A 17 14.82 9.25 0.00
N CYS A 18 15.86 8.81 0.69
CA CYS A 18 15.81 7.61 1.50
C CYS A 18 14.73 7.94 2.53
N VAL A 19 13.50 7.47 2.28
CA VAL A 19 12.46 7.45 3.29
C VAL A 19 12.95 6.47 4.35
N THR A 20 13.71 7.00 5.31
CA THR A 20 14.08 6.29 6.51
C THR A 20 12.80 6.10 7.32
N ALA A 21 12.57 4.88 7.80
CA ALA A 21 11.44 4.60 8.67
C ALA A 21 11.45 5.59 9.86
N PRO A 22 10.30 6.19 10.23
CA PRO A 22 10.21 7.12 11.36
C PRO A 22 10.56 6.43 12.68
N GLU A 23 10.74 7.21 13.75
CA GLU A 23 10.97 6.65 15.08
C GLU A 23 9.77 5.78 15.51
N PRO A 24 9.98 4.54 15.98
CA PRO A 24 8.90 3.66 16.41
C PRO A 24 7.94 4.35 17.38
N CYS A 25 6.65 4.05 17.25
CA CYS A 25 5.62 4.49 18.19
C CYS A 25 5.38 6.01 18.25
N THR A 26 5.79 6.70 17.19
CA THR A 26 5.33 8.06 16.86
C THR A 26 4.10 8.00 15.95
N GLN A 27 3.35 9.10 15.86
CA GLN A 27 2.24 9.21 14.91
C GLN A 27 2.72 8.95 13.47
N GLU A 28 3.85 9.53 13.10
CA GLU A 28 4.45 9.38 11.76
C GLU A 28 4.80 7.92 11.46
N TRP A 29 5.26 7.16 12.46
CA TRP A 29 5.52 5.73 12.30
C TRP A 29 4.25 4.90 12.13
N VAL A 30 3.19 5.22 12.87
CA VAL A 30 1.90 4.54 12.73
C VAL A 30 1.32 4.78 11.34
N GLU A 31 1.39 6.01 10.85
CA GLU A 31 0.97 6.37 9.49
C GLU A 31 1.82 5.62 8.45
N TYR A 32 3.16 5.66 8.57
CA TYR A 32 4.08 4.93 7.69
C TYR A 32 3.81 3.42 7.65
N LYS A 33 3.60 2.78 8.80
CA LYS A 33 3.31 1.34 8.89
C LYS A 33 1.94 1.01 8.31
N THR A 34 0.93 1.80 8.62
CA THR A 34 -0.43 1.61 8.09
C THR A 34 -0.43 1.71 6.57
N ASP A 35 0.22 2.75 6.02
CA ASP A 35 0.34 2.94 4.57
C ASP A 35 1.10 1.80 3.89
N HIS A 36 2.13 1.27 4.54
CA HIS A 36 2.88 0.13 4.03
C HIS A 36 2.01 -1.14 3.98
N ILE A 37 1.39 -1.51 5.09
CA ILE A 37 0.54 -2.72 5.20
C ILE A 37 -0.65 -2.64 4.24
N LEU A 38 -1.38 -1.52 4.25
CA LEU A 38 -2.52 -1.33 3.35
C LEU A 38 -2.09 -1.18 1.89
N GLY A 39 -0.91 -0.59 1.64
CA GLY A 39 -0.32 -0.46 0.31
C GLY A 39 0.02 -1.81 -0.30
N GLU A 40 0.64 -2.71 0.46
CA GLU A 40 0.92 -4.08 0.03
C GLU A 40 -0.38 -4.86 -0.21
N PHE A 41 -1.32 -4.82 0.73
CA PHE A 41 -2.64 -5.44 0.56
C PHE A 41 -3.37 -4.95 -0.70
N ALA A 42 -3.35 -3.63 -0.96
CA ALA A 42 -3.96 -3.05 -2.15
C ALA A 42 -3.22 -3.43 -3.44
N SER A 43 -1.90 -3.58 -3.40
CA SER A 43 -1.08 -4.04 -4.52
C SER A 43 -1.45 -5.47 -4.91
N ASP A 44 -1.49 -6.36 -3.93
CA ASP A 44 -1.81 -7.78 -4.13
C ASP A 44 -3.24 -8.00 -4.63
N ASN A 45 -4.17 -7.15 -4.19
CA ASN A 45 -5.58 -7.23 -4.56
C ASN A 45 -5.98 -6.24 -5.66
N ARG A 46 -5.01 -5.63 -6.35
CA ARG A 46 -5.26 -4.55 -7.34
C ARG A 46 -6.21 -4.98 -8.45
N GLY A 47 -6.11 -6.22 -8.92
CA GLY A 47 -6.98 -6.77 -9.97
C GLY A 47 -8.44 -6.80 -9.53
N LEU A 48 -8.72 -7.34 -8.35
CA LEU A 48 -10.06 -7.40 -7.78
C LEU A 48 -10.60 -5.99 -7.50
N ILE A 49 -9.80 -5.10 -6.89
CA ILE A 49 -10.21 -3.72 -6.60
C ILE A 49 -10.58 -2.97 -7.89
N ASN A 50 -9.79 -3.12 -8.96
CA ASN A 50 -10.09 -2.48 -10.24
C ASN A 50 -11.36 -3.04 -10.88
N ASP A 51 -11.58 -4.34 -10.76
CA ASP A 51 -12.80 -4.95 -11.23
C ASP A 51 -14.03 -4.49 -10.45
N LEU A 52 -13.91 -4.37 -9.12
CA LEU A 52 -14.94 -3.80 -8.25
C LEU A 52 -15.28 -2.36 -8.66
N LYS A 53 -14.26 -1.52 -8.85
CA LYS A 53 -14.44 -0.14 -9.34
C LYS A 53 -15.14 -0.07 -10.70
N ARG A 54 -14.91 -1.05 -11.58
CA ARG A 54 -15.52 -1.10 -12.91
C ARG A 54 -16.99 -1.52 -12.88
N ILE A 55 -17.41 -2.30 -11.88
CA ILE A 55 -18.80 -2.77 -11.77
C ILE A 55 -19.68 -1.82 -10.95
N THR A 56 -19.10 -1.01 -10.07
CA THR A 56 -19.78 0.11 -9.40
C THR A 56 -19.90 1.29 -10.36
N ASN A 57 -21.05 1.95 -10.39
CA ASN A 57 -21.18 3.22 -11.11
C ASN A 57 -20.51 4.38 -10.35
N ASP A 58 -20.56 5.58 -10.92
CA ASP A 58 -19.97 6.82 -10.38
C ASP A 58 -20.49 7.19 -8.98
N GLN A 59 -21.65 6.63 -8.59
CA GLN A 59 -22.33 6.84 -7.31
C GLN A 59 -22.06 5.70 -6.31
N GLY A 60 -21.33 4.66 -6.71
CA GLY A 60 -21.06 3.47 -5.91
C GLY A 60 -22.14 2.38 -5.95
N ASP A 61 -23.18 2.56 -6.78
CA ASP A 61 -24.30 1.62 -6.87
C ASP A 61 -24.01 0.47 -7.85
N LEU A 62 -24.54 -0.70 -7.51
CA LEU A 62 -24.51 -1.90 -8.35
C LEU A 62 -25.84 -2.03 -9.10
N ASN A 63 -25.79 -2.09 -10.43
CA ASN A 63 -26.95 -2.51 -11.23
C ASN A 63 -27.08 -4.05 -11.25
N THR A 64 -28.22 -4.58 -11.72
CA THR A 64 -28.49 -6.03 -11.73
C THR A 64 -27.39 -6.87 -12.39
N PHE A 65 -26.82 -6.42 -13.51
CA PHE A 65 -25.74 -7.13 -14.19
C PHE A 65 -24.42 -7.05 -13.44
N ALA A 66 -24.12 -5.91 -12.81
CA ALA A 66 -22.98 -5.74 -11.92
C ALA A 66 -23.08 -6.66 -10.69
N THR A 67 -24.27 -6.78 -10.09
CA THR A 67 -24.54 -7.70 -8.98
C THR A 67 -24.34 -9.16 -9.41
N MET A 68 -24.86 -9.59 -10.56
CA MET A 68 -24.65 -10.94 -11.08
C MET A 68 -23.16 -11.23 -11.31
N ARG A 69 -22.41 -10.26 -11.83
CA ARG A 69 -20.96 -10.38 -12.04
C ARG A 69 -20.17 -10.40 -10.73
N LEU A 70 -20.65 -9.72 -9.69
CA LEU A 70 -20.08 -9.79 -8.35
C LEU A 70 -20.31 -11.18 -7.73
N MET A 71 -21.51 -11.74 -7.90
CA MET A 71 -21.84 -13.09 -7.43
C MET A 71 -21.01 -14.19 -8.09
N SER A 72 -20.54 -14.00 -9.33
CA SER A 72 -19.63 -14.98 -9.96
C SER A 72 -18.19 -14.90 -9.43
N ARG A 73 -17.91 -13.98 -8.52
CA ARG A 73 -16.59 -13.67 -7.95
C ARG A 73 -16.55 -13.91 -6.45
N THR A 74 -17.52 -14.65 -5.90
CA THR A 74 -17.66 -14.88 -4.46
C THR A 74 -16.39 -15.46 -3.84
N ASP A 75 -15.72 -16.39 -4.51
CA ASP A 75 -14.46 -16.97 -4.01
C ASP A 75 -13.34 -15.91 -3.91
N ASP A 76 -13.20 -15.04 -4.92
CA ASP A 76 -12.23 -13.94 -4.89
C ASP A 76 -12.54 -12.96 -3.74
N LEU A 77 -13.81 -12.67 -3.50
CA LEU A 77 -14.24 -11.78 -2.42
C LEU A 77 -14.02 -12.39 -1.04
N GLN A 78 -14.24 -13.71 -0.91
CA GLN A 78 -13.95 -14.45 0.31
C GLN A 78 -12.44 -14.43 0.58
N ASN A 79 -11.62 -14.75 -0.42
CA ASN A 79 -10.16 -14.69 -0.28
C ASN A 79 -9.66 -13.29 0.08
N PHE A 80 -10.26 -12.23 -0.49
CA PHE A 80 -9.97 -10.85 -0.13
C PHE A 80 -10.31 -10.56 1.33
N ALA A 81 -11.50 -10.95 1.78
CA ALA A 81 -11.94 -10.76 3.17
C ALA A 81 -11.08 -11.56 4.16
N ASP A 82 -10.77 -12.82 3.82
CA ASP A 82 -9.92 -13.70 4.61
C ASP A 82 -8.50 -13.15 4.72
N SER A 83 -7.93 -12.63 3.63
CA SER A 83 -6.61 -11.99 3.64
C SER A 83 -6.60 -10.75 4.53
N PHE A 84 -7.63 -9.90 4.42
CA PHE A 84 -7.75 -8.74 5.30
C PHE A 84 -7.85 -9.15 6.78
N GLN A 85 -8.68 -10.14 7.10
CA GLN A 85 -8.91 -10.57 8.47
C GLN A 85 -7.74 -11.34 9.08
N ASN A 86 -7.05 -12.16 8.30
CA ASN A 86 -6.01 -13.07 8.79
C ASN A 86 -4.58 -12.54 8.60
N VAL A 87 -4.39 -11.48 7.81
CA VAL A 87 -3.08 -10.87 7.56
C VAL A 87 -3.06 -9.41 8.00
N VAL A 88 -3.89 -8.56 7.38
CA VAL A 88 -3.86 -7.10 7.62
C VAL A 88 -4.18 -6.75 9.07
N LEU A 89 -5.29 -7.27 9.62
CA LEU A 89 -5.69 -6.96 10.99
C LEU A 89 -4.63 -7.41 12.03
N PRO A 90 -4.14 -8.67 12.00
CA PRO A 90 -3.07 -9.09 12.89
C PRO A 90 -1.78 -8.27 12.77
N GLU A 91 -1.38 -7.87 11.56
CA GLU A 91 -0.18 -7.05 11.37
C GLU A 91 -0.34 -5.64 11.94
N LEU A 92 -1.53 -5.03 11.78
CA LEU A 92 -1.85 -3.74 12.41
C LEU A 92 -1.88 -3.86 13.94
N GLU A 93 -2.48 -4.92 14.48
CA GLU A 93 -2.49 -5.17 15.92
C GLU A 93 -1.07 -5.37 16.47
N LEU A 94 -0.22 -6.14 15.77
CA LEU A 94 1.16 -6.34 16.16
C LEU A 94 1.94 -5.03 16.18
N ALA A 95 1.76 -4.16 15.17
CA ALA A 95 2.37 -2.85 15.13
C ALA A 95 1.93 -1.95 16.30
N LEU A 96 0.68 -2.07 16.77
CA LEU A 96 0.20 -1.36 17.95
C LEU A 96 0.77 -1.94 19.26
N VAL A 97 0.91 -3.27 19.35
CA VAL A 97 1.49 -3.96 20.51
C VAL A 97 2.96 -3.60 20.70
N GLU A 98 3.73 -3.44 19.61
CA GLU A 98 5.12 -2.94 19.64
C GLU A 98 5.25 -1.61 20.39
N CYS A 99 4.16 -0.83 20.43
CA CYS A 99 4.12 0.47 21.12
C CYS A 99 3.51 0.43 22.52
N GLY A 100 2.73 -0.58 22.85
CA GLY A 100 2.19 -0.79 24.20
C GLY A 100 3.14 -1.56 25.14
N GLN A 101 4.19 -2.19 24.61
CA GLN A 101 5.21 -2.90 25.40
C GLN A 101 6.48 -2.09 25.69
N SER A 102 6.50 -0.80 25.37
CA SER A 102 7.63 0.11 25.66
C SER A 102 7.47 0.89 26.96
#